data_AF-A0AAU0KEX1-F1
#
_entry.id   AF-A0AAU0KEX1-F1
#
_cell.length_a   1.000
_cell.length_b   1.000
_cell.length_c   1.000
_cell.angle_alpha   90.00
_cell.angle_beta   90.00
_cell.angle_gamma   90.00
#
_symmetry.space_group_name_H-M   'P 1'
#
loop_
_entity.id
_entity.type
_entity.pdbx_description
1 polymer ?
#
loop_
_entity_poly.entity_id
_entity_poly.type
_entity_poly.pdbx_seq_one_letter_code
_entity_poly.pdbx_strand_id
1 'polypeptide(L)'
;MKTNLANIMAALSMAGLLASLSPFAVASQPVGAAEIRAAAESAITQSDHEAVAKQYEDAATELQAKLAEKMELLEHYEDKSYLFGRQAQDLKSHTQALIRNYEKAVRKNLQAATMHRQIAARLKDSPVSAEARTPDALSGL
;
A
#
# COMPACT_ATOMS: atom_id res chain seq x y z
N MET A 1 -50.51 -23.87 11.98
CA MET A 1 -49.37 -24.18 12.89
C MET A 1 -48.23 -24.70 12.02
N LYS A 2 -47.41 -23.82 11.43
CA LYS A 2 -46.17 -23.22 11.98
C LYS A 2 -45.08 -24.29 12.15
N THR A 3 -44.52 -24.71 11.02
CA THR A 3 -43.29 -25.50 10.97
C THR A 3 -42.14 -24.64 11.49
N ASN A 4 -41.35 -25.24 12.40
CA ASN A 4 -40.35 -24.54 13.20
C ASN A 4 -39.20 -24.04 12.33
N LEU A 5 -39.17 -22.73 12.12
CA LEU A 5 -38.14 -21.95 11.40
C LEU A 5 -36.77 -21.96 12.11
N ALA A 6 -36.64 -22.66 13.23
CA ALA A 6 -35.47 -22.62 14.11
C ALA A 6 -34.34 -23.61 13.73
N ASN A 7 -34.54 -24.50 12.74
CA ASN A 7 -33.52 -25.49 12.35
C ASN A 7 -32.77 -25.15 11.04
N ILE A 8 -32.90 -23.93 10.52
CA ILE A 8 -32.15 -23.50 9.31
C ILE A 8 -30.96 -22.59 9.68
N MET A 9 -30.82 -22.19 10.95
CA MET A 9 -29.73 -21.34 11.45
C MET A 9 -28.46 -22.12 11.84
N ALA A 10 -28.11 -23.16 11.09
CA ALA A 10 -26.83 -23.87 11.26
C ALA A 10 -26.17 -24.28 9.93
N ALA A 11 -26.69 -23.81 8.78
CA ALA A 11 -26.16 -24.21 7.47
C ALA A 11 -26.23 -23.08 6.42
N LEU A 12 -25.92 -21.85 6.83
CA LEU A 12 -25.75 -20.73 5.89
C LEU A 12 -24.40 -20.03 6.09
N SER A 13 -23.32 -20.81 6.11
CA SER A 13 -21.95 -20.29 5.95
C SER A 13 -21.28 -20.90 4.72
N MET A 14 -22.07 -21.12 3.67
CA MET A 14 -21.61 -21.48 2.34
C MET A 14 -22.25 -20.54 1.31
N ALA A 15 -22.26 -19.24 1.61
CA ALA A 15 -22.47 -18.23 0.59
C ALA A 15 -21.19 -18.17 -0.24
N GLY A 16 -21.18 -18.92 -1.34
CA GLY A 16 -20.10 -18.91 -2.30
C GLY A 16 -19.86 -17.51 -2.81
N LEU A 17 -18.64 -17.01 -2.59
CA LEU A 17 -18.15 -15.89 -3.38
C LEU A 17 -17.52 -16.46 -4.65
N LEU A 18 -18.36 -16.76 -5.63
CA LEU A 18 -17.97 -16.74 -7.03
C LEU A 18 -17.65 -15.29 -7.40
N ALA A 19 -16.46 -14.82 -7.02
CA ALA A 19 -15.83 -13.68 -7.67
C ALA A 19 -15.08 -14.22 -8.89
N SER A 20 -15.85 -14.52 -9.94
CA SER A 20 -15.35 -14.76 -11.28
C SER A 20 -14.81 -13.45 -11.87
N LEU A 21 -13.62 -13.06 -11.44
CA LEU A 21 -12.67 -12.26 -12.21
C LEU A 21 -11.31 -12.79 -11.80
N SER A 22 -10.64 -13.51 -12.69
CA SER A 22 -9.24 -13.86 -12.53
C SER A 22 -8.41 -12.75 -13.18
N PRO A 23 -7.94 -11.72 -12.45
CA PRO A 23 -6.82 -10.94 -12.91
C PRO A 23 -5.56 -11.73 -12.57
N PHE A 24 -5.29 -12.82 -13.30
CA PHE A 24 -3.93 -13.35 -13.33
C PHE A 24 -3.07 -12.23 -13.94
N ALA A 25 -2.42 -11.45 -13.09
CA ALA A 25 -1.69 -10.21 -13.39
C ALA A 25 -2.46 -8.86 -13.38
N VAL A 26 -3.47 -8.66 -12.51
CA VAL A 26 -3.40 -7.36 -11.79
C VAL A 26 -2.21 -7.54 -10.87
N ALA A 27 -1.05 -7.14 -11.38
CA ALA A 27 0.14 -6.96 -10.58
C ALA A 27 -0.34 -6.35 -9.26
N SER A 28 0.06 -6.95 -8.15
CA SER A 28 -0.23 -6.52 -6.77
C SER A 28 0.40 -5.15 -6.48
N GLN A 29 0.15 -4.19 -7.36
CA GLN A 29 0.40 -2.79 -7.25
C GLN A 29 -0.76 -2.25 -6.42
N PRO A 30 -0.47 -1.49 -5.35
CA PRO A 30 -1.53 -0.79 -4.64
C PRO A 30 -2.32 0.09 -5.62
N VAL A 31 -3.62 0.23 -5.37
CA VAL A 31 -4.44 1.21 -6.07
C VAL A 31 -3.76 2.57 -5.89
N GLY A 32 -3.51 3.30 -6.98
CA GLY A 32 -2.75 4.56 -6.92
C GLY A 32 -1.27 4.44 -7.31
N ALA A 33 -0.69 3.24 -7.50
CA ALA A 33 0.75 3.13 -7.78
C ALA A 33 1.20 3.82 -9.08
N ALA A 34 0.34 3.87 -10.10
CA ALA A 34 0.63 4.56 -11.36
C ALA A 34 0.51 6.08 -11.18
N GLU A 35 -0.49 6.52 -10.42
CA GLU A 35 -0.79 7.90 -10.11
C GLU A 35 0.31 8.52 -9.24
N ILE A 36 0.77 7.83 -8.20
CA ILE A 36 1.89 8.26 -7.37
C ILE A 36 3.17 8.36 -8.20
N ARG A 37 3.41 7.41 -9.12
CA ARG A 37 4.57 7.48 -10.02
C ARG A 37 4.48 8.68 -10.97
N ALA A 38 3.32 8.93 -11.56
CA ALA A 38 3.12 10.11 -12.41
C ALA A 38 3.34 11.42 -11.61
N ALA A 39 2.81 11.50 -10.39
CA ALA A 39 3.04 12.64 -9.50
C ALA A 39 4.54 12.80 -9.16
N ALA A 40 5.25 11.70 -8.90
CA ALA A 40 6.68 11.68 -8.64
C ALA A 40 7.51 12.18 -9.83
N GLU A 41 7.13 11.79 -11.06
CA GLU A 41 7.77 12.22 -12.31
C GLU A 41 7.53 13.72 -12.59
N SER A 42 6.39 14.27 -12.16
CA SER A 42 6.05 15.68 -12.33
C SER A 42 6.46 16.61 -11.19
N ALA A 43 7.04 16.09 -10.09
CA ALA A 43 7.37 16.88 -8.91
C ALA A 43 8.56 17.83 -9.16
N ILE A 44 8.39 19.11 -8.86
CA ILE A 44 9.43 20.14 -9.09
C ILE A 44 9.73 20.92 -7.81
N THR A 45 8.71 21.32 -7.06
CA THR A 45 8.83 22.18 -5.87
C THR A 45 9.05 21.37 -4.60
N GLN A 46 9.50 22.03 -3.53
CA GLN A 46 9.59 21.41 -2.20
C GLN A 46 8.25 20.77 -1.81
N SER A 47 7.13 21.49 -1.97
CA SER A 47 5.81 20.99 -1.63
C SER A 47 5.38 19.80 -2.48
N ASP A 48 5.76 19.76 -3.77
CA ASP A 48 5.45 18.60 -4.62
C ASP A 48 6.16 17.34 -4.12
N HIS A 49 7.45 17.46 -3.80
CA HIS A 49 8.21 16.34 -3.26
C HIS A 49 7.70 15.92 -1.87
N GLU A 50 7.27 16.85 -1.02
CA GLU A 50 6.63 16.51 0.26
C GLU A 50 5.30 15.78 0.07
N ALA A 51 4.47 16.20 -0.89
CA ALA A 51 3.21 15.55 -1.21
C ALA A 51 3.42 14.13 -1.74
N VAL A 52 4.36 13.94 -2.68
CA VAL A 52 4.72 12.62 -3.22
C VAL A 52 5.28 11.71 -2.12
N ALA A 53 6.12 12.24 -1.23
CA ALA A 53 6.63 11.46 -0.10
C ALA A 53 5.48 10.96 0.79
N LYS A 54 4.52 11.82 1.10
CA LYS A 54 3.33 11.44 1.88
C LYS A 54 2.51 10.37 1.17
N GLN A 55 2.30 10.47 -0.14
CA GLN A 55 1.57 9.45 -0.90
C GLN A 55 2.25 8.07 -0.83
N TYR A 56 3.58 8.02 -0.93
CA TYR A 56 4.33 6.78 -0.75
C TYR A 56 4.27 6.25 0.70
N GLU A 57 4.28 7.13 1.71
CA GLU A 57 4.10 6.75 3.13
C GLU A 57 2.69 6.16 3.38
N ASP A 58 1.65 6.80 2.84
CA ASP A 58 0.27 6.32 2.94
C ASP A 58 0.12 4.95 2.24
N ALA A 59 0.70 4.79 1.04
CA ALA A 59 0.70 3.51 0.32
C ALA A 59 1.48 2.40 1.07
N ALA A 60 2.60 2.76 1.73
CA ALA A 60 3.32 1.82 2.60
C ALA A 60 2.47 1.37 3.78
N THR A 61 1.71 2.27 4.39
CA THR A 61 0.80 1.98 5.50
C THR A 61 -0.31 1.02 5.09
N GLU A 62 -0.93 1.23 3.93
CA GLU A 62 -1.93 0.32 3.38
C GLU A 62 -1.36 -1.08 3.11
N LEU A 63 -0.15 -1.15 2.56
CA LEU A 63 0.55 -2.42 2.31
C LEU A 63 0.94 -3.14 3.60
N GLN A 64 1.27 -2.41 4.67
CA GLN A 64 1.52 -2.99 5.99
C GLN A 64 0.27 -3.61 6.59
N ALA A 65 -0.90 -2.96 6.45
CA ALA A 65 -2.17 -3.55 6.88
C ALA A 65 -2.46 -4.86 6.14
N LYS A 66 -2.28 -4.88 4.82
CA LYS A 66 -2.42 -6.10 4.00
C LYS A 66 -1.41 -7.18 4.37
N LEU A 67 -0.17 -6.80 4.70
CA LEU A 67 0.85 -7.72 5.18
C LEU A 67 0.40 -8.40 6.48
N ALA A 68 -0.10 -7.64 7.46
CA ALA A 68 -0.59 -8.18 8.72
C ALA A 68 -1.74 -9.19 8.50
N GLU A 69 -2.70 -8.87 7.64
CA GLU A 69 -3.78 -9.81 7.28
C GLU A 69 -3.24 -11.12 6.68
N LYS A 70 -2.19 -11.06 5.84
CA LYS A 70 -1.61 -12.29 5.26
C LYS A 70 -0.80 -13.08 6.26
N MET A 71 -0.18 -12.44 7.25
CA MET A 71 0.50 -13.13 8.34
C MET A 71 -0.50 -13.91 9.20
N GLU A 72 -1.62 -13.30 9.59
CA GLU A 72 -2.69 -13.98 10.32
C GLU A 72 -3.31 -15.12 9.49
N LEU A 73 -3.51 -14.91 8.19
CA LEU A 73 -4.03 -15.95 7.31
C LEU A 73 -3.07 -17.13 7.18
N LEU A 74 -1.76 -16.88 7.11
CA LEU A 74 -0.75 -17.94 7.08
C LEU A 74 -0.78 -18.76 8.37
N GLU A 75 -0.81 -18.08 9.52
CA GLU A 75 -0.93 -18.73 10.84
C GLU A 75 -2.17 -19.63 10.87
N HIS A 76 -3.32 -19.14 10.39
CA HIS A 76 -4.53 -19.94 10.30
C HIS A 76 -4.36 -21.20 9.43
N TYR A 77 -3.72 -21.08 8.27
CA TYR A 77 -3.45 -22.23 7.40
C TYR A 77 -2.44 -23.21 8.01
N GLU A 78 -1.50 -22.71 8.82
CA GLU A 78 -0.53 -23.51 9.56
C GLU A 78 -1.21 -24.30 10.68
N ASP A 79 -1.93 -23.62 11.56
CA ASP A 79 -2.60 -24.19 12.73
C ASP A 79 -3.76 -25.11 12.38
N LYS A 80 -4.55 -24.74 11.37
CA LYS A 80 -5.77 -25.47 10.98
C LYS A 80 -5.63 -26.19 9.66
N SER A 81 -4.40 -26.59 9.31
CA SER A 81 -4.10 -27.33 8.08
C SER A 81 -5.00 -28.56 7.85
N TYR A 82 -5.44 -29.23 8.93
CA TYR A 82 -6.35 -30.37 8.89
C TYR A 82 -7.73 -30.04 8.27
N LEU A 83 -8.18 -28.78 8.29
CA LEU A 83 -9.43 -28.34 7.66
C LEU A 83 -9.33 -28.29 6.14
N PHE A 84 -8.12 -28.18 5.58
CA PHE A 84 -7.89 -27.95 4.15
C PHE A 84 -7.29 -29.18 3.43
N GLY A 85 -6.89 -30.21 4.17
CA GLY A 85 -6.31 -31.43 3.63
C GLY A 85 -5.12 -31.16 2.71
N ARG A 86 -5.13 -31.72 1.50
CA ARG A 86 -4.03 -31.54 0.52
C ARG A 86 -3.84 -30.09 0.06
N GLN A 87 -4.90 -29.27 0.08
CA GLN A 87 -4.81 -27.86 -0.36
C GLN A 87 -4.04 -26.98 0.63
N ALA A 88 -3.85 -27.43 1.88
CA ALA A 88 -3.15 -26.65 2.91
C ALA A 88 -1.75 -26.21 2.47
N GLN A 89 -1.02 -27.06 1.76
CA GLN A 89 0.34 -26.75 1.32
C GLN A 89 0.37 -25.64 0.27
N ASP A 90 -0.56 -25.66 -0.69
CA ASP A 90 -0.65 -24.64 -1.73
C ASP A 90 -1.08 -23.29 -1.14
N LEU A 91 -2.06 -23.31 -0.21
CA LEU A 91 -2.52 -22.12 0.51
C LEU A 91 -1.40 -21.47 1.32
N LYS A 92 -0.61 -22.25 2.06
CA LYS A 92 0.57 -21.76 2.80
C LYS A 92 1.60 -21.14 1.84
N SER A 93 1.99 -21.88 0.81
CA SER A 93 3.02 -21.45 -0.14
C SER A 93 2.63 -20.16 -0.86
N HIS A 94 1.36 -20.05 -1.28
CA HIS A 94 0.81 -18.85 -1.89
C HIS A 94 0.81 -17.67 -0.92
N THR A 95 0.35 -17.86 0.32
CA THR A 95 0.28 -16.81 1.33
C THR A 95 1.66 -16.31 1.72
N GLN A 96 2.64 -17.21 1.86
CA GLN A 96 4.05 -16.86 2.06
C GLN A 96 4.61 -16.02 0.91
N ALA A 97 4.23 -16.31 -0.35
CA ALA A 97 4.63 -15.49 -1.48
C ALA A 97 4.02 -14.08 -1.43
N LEU A 98 2.76 -13.96 -1.03
CA LEU A 98 2.10 -12.67 -0.83
C LEU A 98 2.79 -11.84 0.28
N ILE A 99 3.13 -12.46 1.41
CA ILE A 99 3.88 -11.82 2.51
C ILE A 99 5.19 -11.23 1.98
N ARG A 100 6.02 -12.02 1.30
CA ARG A 100 7.30 -11.55 0.73
C ARG A 100 7.09 -10.39 -0.26
N ASN A 101 6.04 -10.46 -1.07
CA ASN A 101 5.71 -9.42 -2.04
C ASN A 101 5.31 -8.11 -1.36
N TYR A 102 4.46 -8.17 -0.32
CA TYR A 102 4.06 -6.99 0.43
C TYR A 102 5.21 -6.38 1.21
N GLU A 103 6.04 -7.18 1.89
CA GLU A 103 7.25 -6.67 2.54
C GLU A 103 8.17 -5.92 1.56
N LYS A 104 8.40 -6.49 0.38
CA LYS A 104 9.19 -5.84 -0.67
C LYS A 104 8.55 -4.54 -1.13
N ALA A 105 7.23 -4.50 -1.28
CA ALA A 105 6.49 -3.31 -1.67
C ALA A 105 6.54 -2.23 -0.59
N VAL A 106 6.35 -2.57 0.68
CA VAL A 106 6.49 -1.64 1.82
C VAL A 106 7.88 -1.00 1.81
N ARG A 107 8.95 -1.80 1.71
CA ARG A 107 10.33 -1.28 1.66
C ARG A 107 10.53 -0.31 0.49
N LYS A 108 10.05 -0.65 -0.70
CA LYS A 108 10.17 0.22 -1.88
C LYS A 108 9.44 1.55 -1.72
N ASN A 109 8.23 1.53 -1.18
CA ASN A 109 7.45 2.74 -0.94
C ASN A 109 8.14 3.64 0.11
N LEU A 110 8.60 3.08 1.23
CA LEU A 110 9.33 3.84 2.24
C LEU A 110 10.66 4.42 1.72
N GLN A 111 11.38 3.68 0.88
CA GLN A 111 12.60 4.17 0.24
C GLN A 111 12.30 5.34 -0.71
N ALA A 112 11.24 5.23 -1.53
CA ALA A 112 10.82 6.31 -2.40
C ALA A 112 10.39 7.55 -1.60
N ALA A 113 9.58 7.37 -0.55
CA ALA A 113 9.20 8.46 0.36
C ALA A 113 10.43 9.17 0.93
N THR A 114 11.39 8.41 1.46
CA THR A 114 12.64 8.94 2.02
C THR A 114 13.42 9.76 0.98
N MET A 115 13.52 9.26 -0.25
CA MET A 115 14.19 9.98 -1.34
C MET A 115 13.51 11.32 -1.62
N HIS A 116 12.18 11.35 -1.70
CA HIS A 116 11.43 12.59 -1.93
C HIS A 116 11.55 13.57 -0.75
N ARG A 117 11.55 13.09 0.51
CA ARG A 117 11.84 13.93 1.69
C ARG A 117 13.22 14.57 1.61
N GLN A 118 14.24 13.83 1.18
CA GLN A 118 15.59 14.35 1.00
C GLN A 118 15.68 15.40 -0.11
N ILE A 119 14.94 15.24 -1.21
CA ILE A 119 14.88 16.25 -2.27
C ILE A 119 14.20 17.52 -1.75
N ALA A 120 13.06 17.39 -1.06
CA ALA A 120 12.36 18.53 -0.46
C ALA A 120 13.27 19.30 0.52
N ALA A 121 14.00 18.60 1.39
CA ALA A 121 14.95 19.23 2.31
C ALA A 121 16.05 20.01 1.57
N ARG A 122 16.63 19.44 0.50
CA ARG A 122 17.63 20.14 -0.34
C ARG A 122 17.08 21.38 -1.03
N LEU A 123 15.82 21.35 -1.48
CA LEU A 123 15.17 22.51 -2.10
C LEU A 123 14.89 23.62 -1.10
N LYS A 124 14.55 23.27 0.14
CA LYS A 124 14.37 24.22 1.25
C LYS A 124 15.66 24.95 1.60
N ASP A 125 16.78 24.24 1.59
CA ASP A 125 18.09 24.77 1.98
C ASP A 125 18.84 25.46 0.83
N SER A 126 18.27 25.49 -0.39
CA SER A 126 18.90 26.11 -1.57
C SER A 126 18.79 27.64 -1.53
N PRO A 127 19.89 28.39 -1.75
CA PRO A 127 19.94 29.85 -1.62
C PRO A 127 19.12 30.62 -2.67
N VAL A 128 18.58 29.95 -3.70
CA VAL A 128 17.70 30.56 -4.72
C VAL A 128 16.43 31.17 -4.09
N SER A 129 16.01 30.69 -2.92
CA SER A 129 14.86 31.24 -2.18
C SER A 129 15.22 32.46 -1.29
N ALA A 130 16.50 32.75 -1.06
CA ALA A 130 16.95 33.86 -0.23
C ALA A 130 17.16 35.16 -1.04
N GLU A 131 17.58 35.05 -2.32
CA GLU A 131 17.84 36.21 -3.19
C GLU A 131 16.55 36.92 -3.64
N ALA A 132 15.41 36.23 -3.68
CA ALA A 132 14.11 36.81 -4.08
C ALA A 132 13.46 37.73 -3.02
N ARG A 133 14.15 38.02 -1.91
CA ARG A 133 13.63 38.81 -0.77
C ARG A 133 14.35 40.13 -0.51
N THR A 134 15.27 40.57 -1.36
CA THR A 134 15.76 41.95 -1.32
C THR A 134 14.97 42.82 -2.31
N PRO A 135 13.95 43.58 -1.88
CA PRO A 135 13.48 44.69 -2.69
C PRO A 135 14.61 45.71 -2.81
N ASP A 136 14.85 46.16 -4.04
CA ASP A 136 15.70 47.30 -4.40
C ASP A 136 15.44 48.48 -3.44
N ALA A 137 16.22 48.54 -2.37
CA ALA A 137 16.54 49.79 -1.72
C ALA A 137 17.82 50.29 -2.39
N LEU A 138 17.78 51.54 -2.83
CA LEU A 138 18.91 52.35 -3.33
C LEU A 138 19.13 52.31 -4.85
N SER A 139 18.21 52.93 -5.58
CA SER A 139 18.57 53.74 -6.76
C SER A 139 17.98 55.13 -6.58
N GLY A 140 18.71 55.94 -5.83
CA GLY A 140 18.41 57.33 -5.58
C GLY A 140 19.67 58.02 -5.08
N LEU A 141 20.62 58.27 -5.99
CA LEU A 141 21.60 59.36 -5.99
C LEU A 141 22.08 59.56 -7.44
#